data_AF-A0A090WHR6-F1
#
_entry.id   AF-A0A090WHR6-F1
#
_cell.length_a   1.000
_cell.length_b   1.000
_cell.length_c   1.000
_cell.angle_alpha   90.00
_cell.angle_beta   90.00
_cell.angle_gamma   90.00
#
_symmetry.space_group_name_H-M   'P 1'
#
loop_
_entity.id
_entity.type
_entity.pdbx_description
1 polymer ?
#
loop_
_entity_poly.entity_id
_entity_poly.type
_entity_poly.pdbx_seq_one_letter_code
_entity_poly.pdbx_strand_id
1 'polypeptide(L)'
;MDNLTTTVLTDWTSSYRDIFVSSTANTASSSVNMLVNDFIFYYEKGLRANKVGIPAGVFSTTPLADKVEGLYSKVYSKELALTALQAVQDFFNGKAYNNSTIGISYASYVTLLRDNSGSSDLTASINSQIEAARTELDQLDNNLYNQVNNNNVAMLMTYDELQRVTVLLKVDMLQTLNISVDYVDADGD
;
A
#
# COMPACT_ATOMS: atom_id res chain seq x y z
N MET A 1 -3.41 15.93 -18.16
CA MET A 1 -3.49 15.56 -16.73
C MET A 1 -4.51 16.46 -16.02
N ASP A 2 -4.48 17.76 -16.29
CA ASP A 2 -5.24 18.80 -15.62
C ASP A 2 -6.75 18.53 -15.52
N ASN A 3 -7.43 18.12 -16.60
CA ASN A 3 -8.89 17.94 -16.57
C ASN A 3 -9.35 16.83 -15.62
N LEU A 4 -8.70 15.66 -15.62
CA LEU A 4 -9.07 14.55 -14.72
C LEU A 4 -8.81 14.91 -13.25
N THR A 5 -7.66 15.51 -12.94
CA THR A 5 -7.32 15.92 -11.57
C THR A 5 -8.28 17.00 -11.07
N THR A 6 -8.65 17.96 -11.93
CA THR A 6 -9.66 18.97 -11.60
C THR A 6 -11.02 18.35 -11.36
N THR A 7 -11.44 17.36 -12.15
CA THR A 7 -12.71 16.65 -11.94
C THR A 7 -12.74 15.96 -10.58
N VAL A 8 -11.72 15.15 -10.25
CA VAL A 8 -11.65 14.46 -8.96
C VAL A 8 -11.65 15.45 -7.78
N LEU A 9 -10.89 16.54 -7.88
CA LEU A 9 -10.87 17.58 -6.86
C LEU A 9 -12.25 18.25 -6.70
N THR A 10 -12.91 18.54 -7.82
CA THR A 10 -14.23 19.19 -7.83
C THR A 10 -15.29 18.27 -7.22
N ASP A 11 -15.32 16.99 -7.60
CA ASP A 11 -16.26 16.01 -7.06
C ASP A 11 -16.08 15.86 -5.55
N TRP A 12 -14.83 15.75 -5.09
CA TRP A 12 -14.51 15.63 -3.67
C TRP A 12 -14.93 16.86 -2.86
N THR A 13 -14.61 18.05 -3.35
CA THR A 13 -14.81 19.31 -2.60
C THR A 13 -16.23 19.86 -2.68
N SER A 14 -17.01 19.46 -3.69
CA SER A 14 -18.37 19.99 -3.90
C SER A 14 -19.46 19.22 -3.14
N SER A 15 -19.37 17.89 -3.07
CA SER A 15 -20.45 17.08 -2.48
C SER A 15 -20.04 15.68 -2.01
N TYR A 16 -19.08 15.03 -2.67
CA TYR A 16 -18.79 13.62 -2.38
C TYR A 16 -18.22 13.40 -0.98
N ARG A 17 -17.44 14.37 -0.45
CA ARG A 17 -16.95 14.32 0.93
C ARG A 17 -18.08 14.11 1.93
N ASP A 18 -19.19 14.83 1.77
CA ASP A 18 -20.30 14.78 2.72
C ASP A 18 -21.06 13.45 2.63
N ILE A 19 -21.20 12.91 1.42
CA ILE A 19 -21.71 11.56 1.19
C ILE A 19 -20.81 10.54 1.90
N PHE A 20 -19.50 10.63 1.68
CA PHE A 20 -18.51 9.72 2.25
C PHE A 20 -18.54 9.70 3.78
N VAL A 21 -18.52 10.87 4.43
CA VAL A 21 -18.53 10.93 5.91
C VAL A 21 -19.88 10.56 6.52
N SER A 22 -20.98 10.70 5.78
CA SER A 22 -22.31 10.32 6.24
C SER A 22 -22.57 8.80 6.20
N SER A 23 -21.75 8.05 5.45
CA SER A 23 -21.86 6.59 5.34
C SER A 23 -21.27 5.88 6.57
N THR A 24 -22.08 5.72 7.61
CA THR A 24 -21.67 5.13 8.90
C THR A 24 -22.03 3.65 9.08
N ALA A 25 -22.69 3.04 8.07
CA ALA A 25 -23.07 1.62 8.12
C ALA A 25 -21.84 0.69 8.05
N ASN A 26 -21.96 -0.54 8.54
CA ASN A 26 -20.97 -1.59 8.34
C ASN A 26 -21.45 -2.58 7.27
N THR A 27 -21.31 -2.20 6.01
CA THR A 27 -21.74 -2.98 4.83
C THR A 27 -20.67 -2.90 3.76
N ALA A 28 -20.62 -3.84 2.82
CA ALA A 28 -19.64 -3.81 1.73
C ALA A 28 -19.62 -2.48 0.94
N SER A 29 -20.78 -1.82 0.79
CA SER A 29 -20.89 -0.52 0.09
C SER A 29 -20.70 0.70 1.00
N SER A 30 -20.29 0.52 2.27
CA SER A 30 -20.05 1.66 3.16
C SER A 30 -18.65 2.21 2.97
N SER A 31 -18.53 3.53 3.13
CA SER A 31 -17.29 4.26 2.86
C SER A 31 -16.04 3.71 3.54
N VAL A 32 -16.13 3.26 4.80
CA VAL A 32 -14.98 2.65 5.49
C VAL A 32 -14.64 1.28 4.91
N ASN A 33 -15.64 0.44 4.62
CA ASN A 33 -15.40 -0.89 4.04
C ASN A 33 -14.75 -0.79 2.67
N MET A 34 -15.31 0.06 1.79
CA MET A 34 -14.76 0.30 0.45
C MET A 34 -13.35 0.89 0.53
N LEU A 35 -13.13 1.91 1.36
CA LEU A 35 -11.82 2.56 1.47
C LEU A 35 -10.74 1.64 2.03
N VAL A 36 -11.08 0.77 2.98
CA VAL A 36 -10.13 -0.23 3.50
C VAL A 36 -9.76 -1.22 2.40
N ASN A 37 -10.73 -1.75 1.66
CA ASN A 37 -10.45 -2.67 0.57
C ASN A 37 -9.65 -2.02 -0.57
N ASP A 38 -10.01 -0.81 -1.01
CA ASP A 38 -9.26 -0.05 -2.02
C ASP A 38 -7.83 0.26 -1.58
N PHE A 39 -7.63 0.56 -0.28
CA PHE A 39 -6.30 0.77 0.30
C PHE A 39 -5.43 -0.48 0.20
N ILE A 40 -5.97 -1.65 0.59
CA ILE A 40 -5.22 -2.91 0.52
C ILE A 40 -5.01 -3.35 -0.93
N PHE A 41 -6.01 -3.17 -1.80
CA PHE A 41 -5.88 -3.41 -3.23
C PHE A 41 -4.76 -2.57 -3.85
N TYR A 42 -4.69 -1.28 -3.53
CA TYR A 42 -3.59 -0.42 -3.98
C TYR A 42 -2.24 -0.92 -3.44
N TYR A 43 -2.16 -1.30 -2.17
CA TYR A 43 -0.93 -1.85 -1.60
C TYR A 43 -0.44 -3.08 -2.37
N GLU A 44 -1.34 -4.03 -2.63
CA GLU A 44 -1.02 -5.27 -3.33
C GLU A 44 -0.68 -5.06 -4.81
N LYS A 45 -1.52 -4.32 -5.52
CA LYS A 45 -1.41 -4.18 -6.98
C LYS A 45 -0.53 -3.01 -7.35
N GLY A 46 -0.88 -1.82 -6.86
CA GLY A 46 -0.19 -0.58 -7.18
C GLY A 46 1.25 -0.57 -6.70
N LEU A 47 1.50 -1.01 -5.47
CA LEU A 47 2.85 -1.00 -4.87
C LEU A 47 3.57 -2.34 -5.02
N ARG A 48 3.13 -3.39 -4.33
CA ARG A 48 3.86 -4.68 -4.24
C ARG A 48 4.05 -5.34 -5.60
N ALA A 49 2.97 -5.55 -6.35
CA ALA A 49 3.04 -6.24 -7.64
C ALA A 49 3.63 -5.35 -8.73
N ASN A 50 3.04 -4.19 -9.00
CA ASN A 50 3.42 -3.39 -10.17
C ASN A 50 4.82 -2.77 -10.06
N LYS A 51 5.21 -2.26 -8.89
CA LYS A 51 6.52 -1.57 -8.75
C LYS A 51 7.68 -2.54 -8.51
N VAL A 52 7.41 -3.72 -7.92
CA VAL A 52 8.46 -4.67 -7.53
C VAL A 52 8.25 -6.06 -8.12
N GLY A 53 7.12 -6.73 -7.84
CA GLY A 53 6.91 -8.14 -8.19
C GLY A 53 6.93 -8.45 -9.69
N ILE A 54 6.21 -7.69 -10.51
CA ILE A 54 6.17 -7.87 -11.97
C ILE A 54 7.56 -7.64 -12.59
N PRO A 55 8.28 -6.52 -12.32
CA PRO A 55 9.64 -6.36 -12.81
C PRO A 55 10.61 -7.46 -12.37
N ALA A 56 10.49 -7.91 -11.11
CA ALA A 56 11.30 -8.98 -10.56
C ALA A 56 10.99 -10.35 -11.18
N GLY A 57 9.86 -10.47 -11.89
CA GLY A 57 9.40 -11.70 -12.50
C GLY A 57 8.76 -12.68 -11.52
N VAL A 58 8.19 -12.21 -10.41
CA VAL A 58 7.49 -13.09 -9.44
C VAL A 58 6.32 -13.82 -10.08
N PHE A 59 5.63 -13.17 -11.01
CA PHE A 59 4.46 -13.68 -11.70
C PHE A 59 4.76 -14.17 -13.13
N SER A 60 6.04 -14.46 -13.41
CA SER A 60 6.50 -14.91 -14.73
C SER A 60 7.66 -15.91 -14.60
N THR A 61 8.01 -16.57 -15.71
CA THR A 61 9.14 -17.51 -15.73
C THR A 61 10.51 -16.84 -15.76
N THR A 62 10.55 -15.55 -16.10
CA THR A 62 11.77 -14.75 -16.23
C THR A 62 11.54 -13.33 -15.70
N PRO A 63 12.60 -12.63 -15.24
CA PRO A 63 12.50 -11.22 -14.88
C PRO A 63 12.05 -10.34 -16.06
N LEU A 64 11.34 -9.25 -15.75
CA LEU A 64 10.73 -8.34 -16.73
C LEU A 64 11.21 -6.91 -16.48
N ALA A 65 12.52 -6.67 -16.61
CA ALA A 65 13.14 -5.37 -16.29
C ALA A 65 12.48 -4.18 -17.03
N ASP A 66 11.93 -4.39 -18.22
CA ASP A 66 11.23 -3.38 -19.01
C ASP A 66 9.86 -2.96 -18.43
N LYS A 67 9.39 -3.61 -17.36
CA LYS A 67 8.12 -3.31 -16.68
C LYS A 67 8.24 -2.43 -15.46
N VAL A 68 9.44 -1.94 -15.13
CA VAL A 68 9.61 -0.99 -14.02
C VAL A 68 8.86 0.31 -14.28
N GLU A 69 8.24 0.86 -13.24
CA GLU A 69 7.66 2.18 -13.31
C GLU A 69 8.74 3.24 -13.57
N GLY A 70 8.44 4.23 -14.40
CA GLY A 70 9.42 5.25 -14.76
C GLY A 70 10.55 4.74 -15.66
N LEU A 71 10.34 3.62 -16.39
CA LEU A 71 11.30 2.96 -17.29
C LEU A 71 12.18 3.92 -18.11
N TYR A 72 11.58 4.96 -18.69
CA TYR A 72 12.29 5.89 -19.57
C TYR A 72 13.07 6.97 -18.82
N SER A 73 12.70 7.27 -17.58
CA SER A 73 13.44 8.24 -16.76
C SER A 73 14.80 7.69 -16.34
N LYS A 74 14.89 6.37 -16.11
CA LYS A 74 16.09 5.66 -15.61
C LYS A 74 16.63 6.19 -14.28
N VAL A 75 15.86 6.99 -13.54
CA VAL A 75 16.32 7.65 -12.31
C VAL A 75 15.33 7.48 -11.15
N TYR A 76 14.02 7.50 -11.43
CA TYR A 76 13.01 7.68 -10.38
C TYR A 76 12.32 6.41 -9.89
N SER A 77 12.60 5.24 -10.48
CA SER A 77 11.86 4.01 -10.18
C SER A 77 11.91 3.60 -8.70
N LYS A 78 13.07 3.74 -8.03
CA LYS A 78 13.17 3.49 -6.58
C LYS A 78 12.44 4.57 -5.77
N GLU A 79 12.65 5.83 -6.12
CA GLU A 79 12.02 6.97 -5.43
C GLU A 79 10.48 6.85 -5.45
N LEU A 80 9.90 6.52 -6.61
CA LEU A 80 8.46 6.31 -6.78
C LEU A 80 7.92 5.14 -5.93
N ALA A 81 8.73 4.10 -5.69
CA ALA A 81 8.36 2.99 -4.82
C ALA A 81 8.49 3.36 -3.34
N LEU A 82 9.54 4.08 -2.93
CA LEU A 82 9.70 4.62 -1.57
C LEU A 82 8.58 5.61 -1.21
N THR A 83 8.23 6.52 -2.13
CA THR A 83 7.12 7.46 -1.94
C THR A 83 5.79 6.73 -1.80
N ALA A 84 5.55 5.68 -2.59
CA ALA A 84 4.33 4.89 -2.48
C ALA A 84 4.26 4.13 -1.14
N LEU A 85 5.36 3.53 -0.68
CA LEU A 85 5.42 2.87 0.63
C LEU A 85 5.23 3.86 1.79
N GLN A 86 5.82 5.05 1.68
CA GLN A 86 5.61 6.14 2.66
C GLN A 86 4.14 6.56 2.71
N ALA A 87 3.50 6.76 1.56
CA ALA A 87 2.09 7.14 1.50
C ALA A 87 1.19 6.07 2.13
N VAL A 88 1.48 4.78 1.92
CA VAL A 88 0.77 3.66 2.58
C VAL A 88 0.90 3.77 4.10
N GLN A 89 2.12 3.95 4.61
CA GLN A 89 2.38 4.05 6.04
C GLN A 89 1.70 5.27 6.66
N ASP A 90 1.78 6.42 6.00
CA ASP A 90 1.19 7.66 6.48
C ASP A 90 -0.33 7.58 6.48
N PHE A 91 -0.92 6.99 5.45
CA PHE A 91 -2.36 6.74 5.39
C PHE A 91 -2.83 5.80 6.51
N PHE A 92 -2.15 4.67 6.70
CA PHE A 92 -2.45 3.72 7.79
C PHE A 92 -2.42 4.38 9.18
N ASN A 93 -1.46 5.28 9.41
CA ASN A 93 -1.28 5.99 10.67
C ASN A 93 -2.07 7.30 10.77
N GLY A 94 -2.75 7.76 9.70
CA GLY A 94 -3.52 9.01 9.68
C GLY A 94 -2.68 10.28 9.68
N LYS A 95 -1.46 10.23 9.15
CA LYS A 95 -0.60 11.41 8.99
C LYS A 95 -1.09 12.26 7.82
N ALA A 96 -1.27 13.55 8.07
CA ALA A 96 -1.65 14.50 7.03
C ALA A 96 -0.54 14.66 5.98
N TYR A 97 -0.93 14.75 4.70
CA TYR A 97 0.02 14.91 3.59
C TYR A 97 0.83 16.22 3.65
N ASN A 98 0.24 17.31 4.13
CA ASN A 98 0.81 18.66 4.02
C ASN A 98 1.23 19.29 5.36
N ASN A 99 1.13 18.56 6.48
CA ASN A 99 1.49 19.05 7.81
C ASN A 99 1.73 17.89 8.78
N SER A 100 2.11 18.19 10.02
CA SER A 100 2.47 17.18 11.03
C SER A 100 1.29 16.61 11.84
N THR A 101 0.05 16.88 11.44
CA THR A 101 -1.15 16.40 12.16
C THR A 101 -1.30 14.89 11.97
N ILE A 102 -1.60 14.21 13.07
CA ILE A 102 -1.99 12.81 13.10
C ILE A 102 -3.46 12.76 13.53
N GLY A 103 -4.31 12.25 12.65
CA GLY A 103 -5.74 12.08 12.89
C GLY A 103 -6.12 10.66 13.30
N ILE A 104 -7.42 10.45 13.53
CA ILE A 104 -7.99 9.10 13.68
C ILE A 104 -7.73 8.30 12.41
N SER A 105 -7.26 7.07 12.56
CA SER A 105 -6.76 6.24 11.46
C SER A 105 -7.06 4.76 11.66
N TYR A 106 -6.72 3.93 10.68
CA TYR A 106 -6.81 2.46 10.82
C TYR A 106 -5.98 1.96 12.00
N ALA A 107 -4.76 2.51 12.18
CA ALA A 107 -3.96 2.24 13.37
C ALA A 107 -4.71 2.57 14.67
N SER A 108 -5.44 3.70 14.72
CA SER A 108 -6.26 4.06 15.90
C SER A 108 -7.38 3.05 16.14
N TYR A 109 -8.12 2.64 15.10
CA TYR A 109 -9.22 1.69 15.21
C TYR A 109 -8.76 0.29 15.58
N VAL A 110 -7.69 -0.21 14.95
CA VAL A 110 -7.07 -1.50 15.29
C VAL A 110 -6.65 -1.51 16.76
N THR A 111 -6.03 -0.42 17.22
CA THR A 111 -5.60 -0.29 18.63
C THR A 111 -6.76 -0.21 19.61
N LEU A 112 -7.90 0.34 19.20
CA LEU A 112 -9.10 0.38 20.02
C LEU A 112 -9.81 -0.99 20.10
N LEU A 113 -9.83 -1.73 18.99
CA LEU A 113 -10.60 -2.97 18.86
C LEU A 113 -9.85 -4.22 19.36
N ARG A 114 -8.52 -4.13 19.55
CA ARG A 114 -7.71 -5.17 20.16
C ARG A 114 -7.16 -4.70 21.50
N ASP A 115 -7.05 -5.61 22.47
CA ASP A 115 -6.18 -5.40 23.64
C ASP A 115 -4.71 -5.45 23.18
N ASN A 116 -4.23 -4.34 22.60
CA ASN A 116 -2.87 -4.20 22.08
C ASN A 116 -1.86 -4.14 23.24
N SER A 117 -1.38 -5.31 23.66
CA SER A 117 -0.29 -5.42 24.62
C SER A 117 0.81 -6.37 24.13
N GLY A 118 2.07 -5.93 24.28
CA GLY A 118 3.25 -6.73 23.97
C GLY A 118 3.35 -7.19 22.51
N SER A 119 3.75 -8.45 22.28
CA SER A 119 4.00 -9.04 20.96
C SER A 119 2.73 -9.32 20.13
N SER A 120 1.57 -8.86 20.58
CA SER A 120 0.28 -8.99 19.90
C SER A 120 -0.25 -7.67 19.32
N ASP A 121 0.52 -6.58 19.45
CA ASP A 121 0.18 -5.28 18.87
C ASP A 121 0.31 -5.31 17.34
N LEU A 122 -0.83 -5.51 16.68
CA LEU A 122 -0.92 -5.54 15.22
C LEU A 122 -0.45 -4.21 14.58
N THR A 123 -0.71 -3.08 15.22
CA THR A 123 -0.29 -1.76 14.70
C THR A 123 1.23 -1.65 14.68
N ALA A 124 1.89 -2.13 15.74
CA ALA A 124 3.35 -2.19 15.80
C ALA A 124 3.92 -3.19 14.78
N SER A 125 3.29 -4.35 14.63
CA SER A 125 3.70 -5.36 13.63
C SER A 125 3.61 -4.84 12.20
N ILE A 126 2.51 -4.18 11.82
CA ILE A 126 2.34 -3.58 10.48
C ILE A 126 3.43 -2.53 10.23
N ASN A 127 3.64 -1.60 11.16
CA ASN A 127 4.66 -0.56 10.99
C ASN A 127 6.07 -1.15 10.91
N SER A 128 6.40 -2.13 11.74
CA SER A 128 7.72 -2.78 11.72
C SER A 128 7.95 -3.52 10.40
N GLN A 129 6.94 -4.18 9.87
CA GLN A 129 7.02 -4.90 8.60
C GLN A 129 7.13 -3.94 7.39
N ILE A 130 6.48 -2.78 7.46
CA ILE A 130 6.67 -1.69 6.48
C ILE A 130 8.11 -1.17 6.51
N GLU A 131 8.70 -0.99 7.70
CA GLU A 131 10.11 -0.55 7.82
C GLU A 131 11.11 -1.61 7.34
N ALA A 132 10.81 -2.89 7.53
CA ALA A 132 11.60 -3.97 6.95
C ALA A 132 11.58 -3.91 5.41
N ALA A 133 10.41 -3.75 4.81
CA ALA A 133 10.27 -3.58 3.37
C ALA A 133 10.98 -2.31 2.86
N ARG A 134 10.90 -1.20 3.61
CA ARG A 134 11.62 0.04 3.30
C ARG A 134 13.13 -0.16 3.29
N THR A 135 13.65 -0.88 4.30
CA THR A 135 15.09 -1.16 4.43
C THR A 135 15.61 -1.90 3.21
N GLU A 136 14.92 -2.96 2.76
CA GLU A 136 15.27 -3.69 1.54
C GLU A 136 15.20 -2.79 0.30
N LEU A 137 14.12 -2.01 0.19
CA LEU A 137 13.88 -1.14 -0.96
C LEU A 137 14.93 -0.03 -1.08
N ASP A 138 15.42 0.52 0.04
CA ASP A 138 16.46 1.56 0.07
C ASP A 138 17.82 1.06 -0.47
N GLN A 139 18.13 -0.23 -0.31
CA GLN A 139 19.38 -0.85 -0.80
C GLN A 139 19.43 -1.03 -2.32
N LEU A 140 18.29 -0.88 -3.02
CA LEU A 140 18.22 -1.07 -4.47
C LEU A 140 18.87 0.09 -5.23
N ASP A 141 19.26 -0.16 -6.48
CA ASP A 141 19.64 0.87 -7.44
C ASP A 141 18.46 1.84 -7.65
N ASN A 142 18.74 3.14 -7.77
CA ASN A 142 17.73 4.16 -8.09
C ASN A 142 16.95 3.80 -9.38
N ASN A 143 17.65 3.16 -10.32
CA ASN A 143 17.11 2.60 -11.55
C ASN A 143 16.82 1.09 -11.40
N LEU A 144 15.57 0.73 -11.10
CA LEU A 144 15.15 -0.65 -10.93
C LEU A 144 15.31 -1.48 -12.21
N TYR A 145 15.35 -0.86 -13.40
CA TYR A 145 15.71 -1.58 -14.63
C TYR A 145 17.14 -2.16 -14.53
N ASN A 146 18.09 -1.37 -14.02
CA ASN A 146 19.45 -1.84 -13.79
C ASN A 146 19.49 -2.84 -12.63
N GLN A 147 18.75 -2.57 -11.55
CA GLN A 147 18.64 -3.48 -10.41
C GLN A 147 18.24 -4.89 -10.85
N VAL A 148 17.15 -5.02 -11.63
CA VAL A 148 16.65 -6.31 -12.11
C VAL A 148 17.70 -7.03 -12.97
N ASN A 149 18.40 -6.31 -13.86
CA ASN A 149 19.39 -6.93 -14.74
C ASN A 149 20.69 -7.32 -14.03
N ASN A 150 21.09 -6.60 -12.98
CA ASN A 150 22.37 -6.80 -12.29
C ASN A 150 22.25 -7.65 -11.02
N ASN A 151 21.14 -7.50 -10.27
CA ASN A 151 20.90 -8.20 -9.01
C ASN A 151 19.39 -8.32 -8.72
N ASN A 152 18.70 -9.17 -9.48
CA ASN A 152 17.27 -9.43 -9.28
C ASN A 152 16.95 -10.08 -7.92
N VAL A 153 17.92 -10.74 -7.27
CA VAL A 153 17.69 -11.37 -5.96
C VAL A 153 17.26 -10.35 -4.91
N ALA A 154 17.85 -9.15 -4.91
CA ALA A 154 17.43 -8.08 -4.00
C ALA A 154 16.01 -7.56 -4.29
N MET A 155 15.56 -7.59 -5.55
CA MET A 155 14.16 -7.28 -5.89
C MET A 155 13.19 -8.30 -5.31
N LEU A 156 13.55 -9.60 -5.38
CA LEU A 156 12.74 -10.67 -4.81
C LEU A 156 12.68 -10.58 -3.28
N MET A 157 13.81 -10.29 -2.62
CA MET A 157 13.85 -10.05 -1.17
C MET A 157 12.97 -8.86 -0.76
N THR A 158 13.01 -7.76 -1.53
CA THR A 158 12.13 -6.61 -1.31
C THR A 158 10.65 -7.00 -1.47
N TYR A 159 10.33 -7.82 -2.48
CA TYR A 159 8.97 -8.32 -2.68
C TYR A 159 8.49 -9.19 -1.51
N ASP A 160 9.35 -10.07 -0.97
CA ASP A 160 8.98 -10.93 0.16
C ASP A 160 8.60 -10.11 1.40
N GLU A 161 9.35 -9.05 1.71
CA GLU A 161 9.01 -8.16 2.83
C GLU A 161 7.72 -7.36 2.58
N LEU A 162 7.45 -6.94 1.34
CA LEU A 162 6.15 -6.36 0.96
C LEU A 162 5.00 -7.38 1.03
N GLN A 163 5.26 -8.65 0.70
CA GLN A 163 4.28 -9.72 0.82
C GLN A 163 3.86 -9.95 2.26
N ARG A 164 4.81 -9.90 3.21
CA ARG A 164 4.50 -10.04 4.64
C ARG A 164 3.56 -8.94 5.15
N VAL A 165 3.69 -7.70 4.68
CA VAL A 165 2.73 -6.63 5.02
C VAL A 165 1.32 -6.97 4.50
N THR A 166 1.22 -7.54 3.29
CA THR A 166 -0.08 -7.92 2.70
C THR A 166 -0.85 -8.87 3.62
N VAL A 167 -0.16 -9.84 4.22
CA VAL A 167 -0.77 -10.78 5.18
C VAL A 167 -1.34 -10.05 6.39
N LEU A 168 -0.57 -9.14 6.99
CA LEU A 168 -1.01 -8.36 8.16
C LEU A 168 -2.22 -7.47 7.84
N LEU A 169 -2.25 -6.87 6.64
CA LEU A 169 -3.35 -6.01 6.21
C LEU A 169 -4.61 -6.81 5.85
N LYS A 170 -4.49 -7.87 5.05
CA LYS A 170 -5.66 -8.64 4.58
C LYS A 170 -6.25 -9.55 5.63
N VAL A 171 -5.42 -10.16 6.46
CA VAL A 171 -5.89 -11.18 7.39
C VAL A 171 -6.20 -10.50 8.71
N ASP A 172 -5.16 -9.99 9.37
CA ASP A 172 -5.29 -9.54 10.75
C ASP A 172 -6.06 -8.22 10.87
N MET A 173 -5.80 -7.24 10.00
CA MET A 173 -6.46 -5.94 10.09
C MET A 173 -7.93 -6.03 9.66
N LEU A 174 -8.27 -6.69 8.55
CA LEU A 174 -9.67 -6.87 8.14
C LEU A 174 -10.48 -7.63 9.18
N GLN A 175 -9.92 -8.72 9.75
CA GLN A 175 -10.57 -9.45 10.83
C GLN A 175 -10.82 -8.56 12.05
N THR A 176 -9.82 -7.74 12.43
CA THR A 176 -9.93 -6.81 13.57
C THR A 176 -11.03 -5.77 13.33
N LEU A 177 -11.13 -5.22 12.12
CA LEU A 177 -12.12 -4.22 11.75
C LEU A 177 -13.51 -4.81 11.48
N ASN A 178 -13.65 -6.14 11.47
CA ASN A 178 -14.86 -6.86 11.07
C ASN A 178 -15.33 -6.43 9.67
N ILE A 179 -14.38 -6.37 8.73
CA ILE A 179 -14.59 -6.02 7.31
C ILE A 179 -14.26 -7.25 6.47
N SER A 180 -15.09 -7.52 5.45
CA SER A 180 -14.84 -8.60 4.48
C SER A 180 -14.08 -8.06 3.27
N VAL A 181 -13.22 -8.91 2.69
CA VAL A 181 -12.57 -8.63 1.40
C VAL A 181 -13.65 -8.52 0.32
N ASP A 182 -13.61 -7.48 -0.51
CA ASP A 182 -14.58 -7.26 -1.59
C ASP A 182 -13.99 -7.34 -3.01
N TYR A 183 -12.67 -7.60 -3.12
CA TYR A 183 -11.97 -7.81 -4.38
C TYR A 183 -11.43 -9.23 -4.49
N VAL A 184 -11.41 -9.75 -5.71
CA VAL A 184 -10.88 -11.07 -6.00
C VAL A 184 -9.35 -11.00 -5.94
N ASP A 185 -8.72 -11.97 -5.28
CA ASP A 185 -7.27 -12.14 -5.33
C ASP A 185 -6.81 -12.24 -6.78
N ALA A 186 -5.76 -11.51 -7.11
CA ALA A 186 -5.22 -11.46 -8.47
C ALA A 186 -3.71 -11.67 -8.49
N ASP A 187 -3.15 -12.29 -7.45
CA ASP A 187 -1.75 -12.72 -7.40
C ASP A 187 -1.53 -14.08 -8.10
N GLY A 188 -2.60 -14.70 -8.61
CA GLY A 188 -2.52 -15.77 -9.59
C GLY A 188 -2.41 -17.17 -8.99
N ASP A 189 -2.92 -17.38 -7.77
CA ASP A 189 -3.32 -18.72 -7.30
C ASP A 189 -4.75 -19.12 -7.75
#